data_AF-A0A1I7WCL5-F1
#
_entry.id   AF-A0A1I7WCL5-F1
#
_cell.length_a   1.000
_cell.length_b   1.000
_cell.length_c   1.000
_cell.angle_alpha   90.00
_cell.angle_beta   90.00
_cell.angle_gamma   90.00
#
_symmetry.space_group_name_H-M   'P 1'
#
loop_
_entity.id
_entity.type
_entity.pdbx_description
1 polymer ?
#
loop_
_entity_poly.entity_id
_entity_poly.type
_entity_poly.pdbx_seq_one_letter_code
_entity_poly.pdbx_strand_id
1 'polypeptide(L)'
;MDVKLYNFMIKTAFDTKICPCIHKDILHDLFSKIDYITKSIRFRSVVFMINKFKYEISSCIYAYFFFILKDVINLLDYCSRLVKNYRSKIIQHSKMNEQNIKIVEESCFCVVLAHNTYGSESELLQASLMGDSTHQWADKCVNIVFLTDGQVLLQGDHSNVDAIVVMHAGDDSAMKSRRTLWQPDEDVLFDIPVRLSFDLTTEDITGIIDAKRKFNVAKEMHRVDSIKFTGYGNDLLRKAHLYSDTIVQIALQLAFLKTHGSFAPIYETASTRKFFHGRTETVRSCTQEIVNFGRAVIDKRDLNTQRDLLKVAYNEHNNLMNDCMDGRARTKNKRIGDKEWAFSFIGYMLDDEIGGHGYVSAMRPDGYGTFYRIGKNIIQLTITDWRDTKSNLDVYGENICWALDHIGCLISTSSSL
;
A
#
# COMPACT_ATOMS: atom_id res chain seq x y z
N MET A 1 16.32 -16.19 1.33
CA MET A 1 15.20 -16.25 0.38
C MET A 1 15.74 -16.77 -0.94
N ASP A 2 15.18 -17.85 -1.49
CA ASP A 2 15.66 -18.43 -2.74
C ASP A 2 15.53 -17.40 -3.87
N VAL A 3 16.64 -17.11 -4.56
CA VAL A 3 16.70 -16.16 -5.69
C VAL A 3 15.69 -16.54 -6.77
N LYS A 4 15.37 -17.83 -6.94
CA LYS A 4 14.35 -18.30 -7.88
C LYS A 4 12.94 -17.86 -7.49
N LEU A 5 12.61 -17.91 -6.20
CA LEU A 5 11.30 -17.49 -5.68
C LEU A 5 11.14 -15.97 -5.73
N TYR A 6 12.20 -15.22 -5.43
CA TYR A 6 12.22 -13.76 -5.59
C TYR A 6 12.03 -13.34 -7.05
N ASN A 7 12.76 -13.98 -7.97
CA ASN A 7 12.62 -13.73 -9.40
C ASN A 7 11.25 -14.13 -9.95
N PHE A 8 10.62 -15.19 -9.44
CA PHE A 8 9.26 -15.56 -9.80
C PHE A 8 8.26 -14.47 -9.40
N MET A 9 8.35 -13.96 -8.16
CA MET A 9 7.42 -12.93 -7.69
C MET A 9 7.62 -11.57 -8.36
N ILE A 10 8.87 -11.17 -8.64
CA ILE A 10 9.11 -9.96 -9.46
C ILE A 10 8.48 -10.16 -10.85
N LYS A 11 8.63 -11.34 -11.46
CA LYS A 11 7.97 -11.61 -12.75
C LYS A 11 6.45 -11.50 -12.66
N THR A 12 5.83 -12.07 -11.63
CA THR A 12 4.38 -11.93 -11.40
C THR A 12 3.98 -10.47 -11.19
N ALA A 13 4.80 -9.67 -10.51
CA ALA A 13 4.50 -8.25 -10.26
C ALA A 13 4.46 -7.40 -11.54
N PHE A 14 5.31 -7.70 -12.53
CA PHE A 14 5.55 -6.86 -13.71
C PHE A 14 5.09 -7.47 -15.05
N ASP A 15 4.47 -8.66 -15.07
CA ASP A 15 4.01 -9.31 -16.31
C ASP A 15 2.65 -10.04 -16.13
N THR A 16 1.79 -9.45 -15.31
CA THR A 16 0.41 -9.91 -15.11
C THR A 16 -0.59 -8.83 -15.50
N LYS A 17 -1.81 -9.27 -15.79
CA LYS A 17 -2.96 -8.40 -16.01
C LYS A 17 -4.17 -8.90 -15.24
N ILE A 18 -5.04 -7.98 -14.86
CA ILE A 18 -6.39 -8.29 -14.41
C ILE A 18 -7.34 -8.03 -15.58
N CYS A 19 -8.11 -9.04 -15.94
CA CYS A 19 -9.24 -8.89 -16.84
C CYS A 19 -10.53 -8.89 -16.01
N PRO A 20 -11.24 -7.75 -15.90
CA PRO A 20 -12.50 -7.69 -15.19
C PRO A 20 -13.53 -8.68 -15.78
N CYS A 21 -14.09 -9.58 -14.98
CA CYS A 21 -15.00 -10.65 -15.42
C CYS A 21 -16.24 -10.76 -14.51
N ILE A 22 -17.41 -11.11 -15.09
CA ILE A 22 -18.74 -10.97 -14.43
C ILE A 22 -18.85 -11.61 -13.03
N HIS A 23 -18.18 -12.74 -12.76
CA HIS A 23 -18.27 -13.45 -11.46
C HIS A 23 -17.02 -13.35 -10.59
N LYS A 24 -15.83 -13.23 -11.20
CA LYS A 24 -14.53 -13.10 -10.52
C LYS A 24 -13.53 -12.60 -11.55
N ASP A 25 -12.80 -11.54 -11.24
CA ASP A 25 -11.77 -11.01 -12.13
C ASP A 25 -10.65 -12.05 -12.31
N ILE A 26 -10.12 -12.14 -13.54
CA ILE A 26 -9.15 -13.18 -13.90
C ILE A 26 -7.77 -12.54 -14.00
N LEU A 27 -6.83 -13.09 -13.25
CA LEU A 27 -5.42 -12.83 -13.44
C LEU A 27 -4.91 -13.66 -14.61
N HIS A 28 -4.35 -13.00 -15.62
CA HIS A 28 -3.61 -13.68 -16.68
C HIS A 28 -2.13 -13.42 -16.50
N ASP A 29 -1.36 -14.50 -16.38
CA ASP A 29 0.09 -14.45 -16.52
C ASP A 29 0.46 -14.42 -18.01
N LEU A 30 1.27 -13.44 -18.42
CA LEU A 30 1.67 -13.26 -19.82
C LEU A 30 2.93 -14.06 -20.20
N PHE A 31 3.37 -14.99 -19.31
CA PHE A 31 4.60 -15.82 -19.21
C PHE A 31 5.47 -16.10 -20.47
N SER A 32 4.99 -15.88 -21.68
CA SER A 32 5.62 -16.22 -22.94
C SER A 32 6.56 -15.16 -23.56
N LYS A 33 6.77 -13.98 -22.95
CA LYS A 33 7.35 -12.83 -23.71
C LYS A 33 8.61 -12.15 -23.15
N ILE A 34 9.13 -12.54 -21.98
CA ILE A 34 10.42 -12.04 -21.47
C ILE A 34 11.55 -12.97 -21.94
N ASP A 35 12.20 -12.60 -23.05
CA ASP A 35 13.36 -13.31 -23.58
C ASP A 35 14.62 -12.94 -22.76
N TYR A 36 15.16 -13.92 -22.03
CA TYR A 36 16.39 -13.77 -21.26
C TYR A 36 17.61 -13.99 -22.16
N ILE A 37 17.85 -13.06 -23.08
CA ILE A 37 19.08 -13.09 -23.88
C ILE A 37 20.17 -12.38 -23.06
N THR A 38 20.99 -13.22 -22.40
CA THR A 38 22.27 -12.90 -21.73
C THR A 38 22.52 -11.42 -21.43
N LYS A 39 22.36 -11.04 -20.15
CA LYS A 39 22.67 -9.73 -19.52
C LYS A 39 21.78 -8.53 -19.87
N SER A 40 20.73 -8.66 -20.68
CA SER A 40 19.71 -7.60 -20.84
C SER A 40 18.29 -8.17 -20.75
N ILE A 41 17.42 -7.54 -19.95
CA ILE A 41 15.98 -7.78 -20.01
C ILE A 41 15.44 -6.84 -21.07
N ARG A 42 14.92 -7.39 -22.19
CA ARG A 42 14.18 -6.61 -23.18
C ARG A 42 12.69 -6.70 -22.85
N PHE A 43 12.12 -5.59 -22.39
CA PHE A 43 10.66 -5.46 -22.29
C PHE A 43 10.09 -5.26 -23.69
N ARG A 44 9.08 -6.05 -24.10
CA ARG A 44 8.46 -5.91 -25.43
C ARG A 44 7.60 -4.65 -25.56
N SER A 45 7.05 -4.12 -24.47
CA SER A 45 6.32 -2.84 -24.51
C SER A 45 6.23 -2.19 -23.13
N VAL A 46 6.48 -0.87 -23.10
CA VAL A 46 6.19 0.04 -21.99
C VAL A 46 5.14 1.02 -22.51
N VAL A 47 4.02 1.17 -21.82
CA VAL A 47 3.02 2.17 -22.19
C VAL A 47 3.32 3.46 -21.46
N PHE A 48 3.58 4.51 -22.24
CA PHE A 48 3.72 5.87 -21.75
C PHE A 48 2.38 6.59 -21.80
N MET A 49 1.91 7.06 -20.66
CA MET A 49 0.81 8.02 -20.57
C MET A 49 1.42 9.42 -20.42
N ILE A 50 1.33 10.21 -21.50
CA ILE A 50 1.84 11.58 -21.55
C ILE A 50 0.63 12.50 -21.43
N ASN A 51 0.48 13.15 -20.28
CA ASN A 51 -0.64 14.05 -20.03
C ASN A 51 -0.38 15.38 -20.76
N LYS A 52 -0.69 15.43 -22.06
CA LYS A 52 -0.60 16.68 -22.82
C LYS A 52 -1.96 17.26 -23.24
N PHE A 53 -3.06 16.52 -23.44
CA PHE A 53 -4.33 17.15 -23.88
C PHE A 53 -5.67 16.40 -23.62
N LYS A 54 -6.55 17.13 -22.91
CA LYS A 54 -8.03 17.30 -22.91
C LYS A 54 -9.04 16.13 -22.83
N TYR A 55 -8.84 14.94 -23.38
CA TYR A 55 -9.85 13.85 -23.25
C TYR A 55 -9.18 12.47 -23.22
N GLU A 56 -9.13 11.84 -22.03
CA GLU A 56 -8.30 10.65 -21.76
C GLU A 56 -9.11 9.52 -21.11
N ILE A 57 -9.12 8.35 -21.77
CA ILE A 57 -9.89 7.14 -21.41
C ILE A 57 -9.45 6.49 -20.09
N SER A 58 -8.27 6.84 -19.57
CA SER A 58 -7.82 6.43 -18.24
C SER A 58 -8.88 6.73 -17.17
N SER A 59 -9.59 7.84 -17.33
CA SER A 59 -10.65 8.25 -16.41
C SER A 59 -11.93 7.38 -16.46
N CYS A 60 -12.14 6.53 -17.48
CA CYS A 60 -13.27 5.59 -17.52
C CYS A 60 -13.05 4.33 -16.66
N ILE A 61 -11.79 3.86 -16.59
CA ILE A 61 -11.41 2.66 -15.84
C ILE A 61 -11.15 3.00 -14.38
N TYR A 62 -10.60 4.19 -14.13
CA TYR A 62 -10.19 4.59 -12.79
C TYR A 62 -11.34 4.92 -11.85
N ALA A 63 -12.35 5.59 -12.38
CA ALA A 63 -13.27 6.31 -11.53
C ALA A 63 -14.39 5.51 -10.87
N TYR A 64 -14.40 4.22 -11.12
CA TYR A 64 -15.31 3.30 -10.48
C TYR A 64 -14.60 2.50 -9.37
N PHE A 65 -13.27 2.46 -9.32
CA PHE A 65 -12.56 1.66 -8.31
C PHE A 65 -12.53 2.29 -6.92
N PHE A 66 -12.62 3.61 -6.82
CA PHE A 66 -12.64 4.31 -5.54
C PHE A 66 -14.03 4.83 -5.21
N PHE A 67 -14.81 4.00 -4.53
CA PHE A 67 -15.99 4.44 -3.79
C PHE A 67 -15.91 3.97 -2.34
N ILE A 68 -15.94 4.94 -1.43
CA ILE A 68 -15.97 4.68 0.01
C ILE A 68 -17.40 4.47 0.46
N LEU A 69 -17.75 3.20 0.57
CA LEU A 69 -18.21 2.54 1.79
C LEU A 69 -19.12 3.37 2.73
N LYS A 70 -20.41 3.41 2.41
CA LYS A 70 -21.46 3.18 3.42
C LYS A 70 -22.14 1.79 3.30
N ASP A 71 -21.96 1.11 2.17
CA ASP A 71 -22.44 -0.25 1.92
C ASP A 71 -21.40 -1.07 1.11
N VAL A 72 -20.48 -1.69 1.85
CA VAL A 72 -19.21 -2.28 1.36
C VAL A 72 -19.37 -3.48 0.42
N ILE A 73 -20.54 -4.11 0.34
CA ILE A 73 -20.71 -5.35 -0.44
C ILE A 73 -21.50 -5.10 -1.75
N ASN A 74 -22.36 -4.08 -1.80
CA ASN A 74 -23.19 -3.82 -2.98
C ASN A 74 -22.55 -2.84 -3.97
N LEU A 75 -21.66 -1.96 -3.51
CA LEU A 75 -21.11 -0.86 -4.33
C LEU A 75 -19.84 -1.25 -5.11
N LEU A 76 -18.99 -2.12 -4.56
CA LEU A 76 -17.86 -2.73 -5.27
C LEU A 76 -18.34 -3.64 -6.41
N ASP A 77 -19.42 -4.40 -6.18
CA ASP A 77 -20.06 -5.22 -7.22
C ASP A 77 -20.69 -4.34 -8.32
N TYR A 78 -21.33 -3.23 -7.95
CA TYR A 78 -21.88 -2.25 -8.90
C TYR A 78 -20.80 -1.56 -9.75
N CYS A 79 -19.73 -1.08 -9.13
CA CYS A 79 -18.62 -0.43 -9.84
C CYS A 79 -17.83 -1.41 -10.72
N SER A 80 -17.57 -2.61 -10.22
CA SER A 80 -16.95 -3.70 -10.98
C SER A 80 -17.81 -4.09 -12.20
N ARG A 81 -19.13 -4.21 -12.04
CA ARG A 81 -20.08 -4.46 -13.15
C ARG A 81 -20.13 -3.29 -14.15
N LEU A 82 -20.06 -2.05 -13.70
CA LEU A 82 -20.03 -0.87 -14.58
C LEU A 82 -18.75 -0.78 -15.39
N VAL A 83 -17.57 -0.93 -14.78
CA VAL A 83 -16.28 -0.97 -15.50
C VAL A 83 -16.28 -2.09 -16.52
N LYS A 84 -16.80 -3.28 -16.16
CA LYS A 84 -16.95 -4.41 -17.08
C LYS A 84 -17.83 -4.06 -18.28
N ASN A 85 -19.02 -3.50 -18.02
CA ASN A 85 -19.96 -3.14 -19.08
C ASN A 85 -19.39 -2.05 -20.00
N TYR A 86 -18.74 -1.01 -19.46
CA TYR A 86 -18.13 0.04 -20.26
C TYR A 86 -16.90 -0.44 -21.03
N ARG A 87 -16.03 -1.23 -20.40
CA ARG A 87 -14.86 -1.83 -21.06
C ARG A 87 -15.29 -2.71 -22.24
N SER A 88 -16.25 -3.60 -22.02
CA SER A 88 -16.78 -4.46 -23.10
C SER A 88 -17.40 -3.65 -24.23
N LYS A 89 -18.16 -2.59 -23.91
CA LYS A 89 -18.69 -1.67 -24.93
C LYS A 89 -17.59 -0.98 -25.75
N ILE A 90 -16.59 -0.41 -25.07
CA ILE A 90 -15.45 0.26 -25.73
C ILE A 90 -14.68 -0.70 -26.64
N ILE A 91 -14.43 -1.94 -26.20
CA ILE A 91 -13.80 -2.98 -27.01
C ILE A 91 -14.65 -3.29 -28.25
N GLN A 92 -15.97 -3.38 -28.10
CA GLN A 92 -16.90 -3.70 -29.19
C GLN A 92 -17.07 -2.57 -30.21
N HIS A 93 -16.71 -1.32 -29.88
CA HIS A 93 -16.86 -0.19 -30.80
C HIS A 93 -15.93 -0.28 -32.02
N SER A 94 -14.70 -0.77 -31.86
CA SER A 94 -13.81 -0.96 -32.99
C SER A 94 -12.70 -1.96 -32.72
N LYS A 95 -12.20 -2.59 -33.81
CA LYS A 95 -11.02 -3.47 -33.75
C LYS A 95 -9.77 -2.73 -33.26
N MET A 96 -9.68 -1.42 -33.49
CA MET A 96 -8.59 -0.58 -33.00
C MET A 96 -8.64 -0.46 -31.47
N ASN A 97 -9.82 -0.26 -30.88
CA ASN A 97 -10.00 -0.23 -29.43
C ASN A 97 -9.60 -1.56 -28.79
N GLU A 98 -10.06 -2.68 -29.35
CA GLU A 98 -9.68 -4.03 -28.88
C GLU A 98 -8.15 -4.20 -28.89
N GLN A 99 -7.49 -3.86 -30.00
CA GLN A 99 -6.04 -3.94 -30.14
C GLN A 99 -5.31 -3.04 -29.15
N ASN A 100 -5.77 -1.80 -28.96
CA ASN A 100 -5.12 -0.84 -28.07
C ASN A 100 -5.30 -1.21 -26.60
N ILE A 101 -6.48 -1.69 -26.19
CA ILE A 101 -6.69 -2.25 -24.84
C ILE A 101 -5.76 -3.44 -24.61
N LYS A 102 -5.65 -4.34 -25.59
CA LYS A 102 -4.74 -5.48 -25.52
C LYS A 102 -3.27 -5.05 -25.37
N ILE A 103 -2.82 -4.01 -26.08
CA ILE A 103 -1.46 -3.47 -25.91
C ILE A 103 -1.24 -2.98 -24.47
N VAL A 104 -2.20 -2.26 -23.89
CA VAL A 104 -2.10 -1.78 -22.50
C VAL A 104 -2.08 -2.96 -21.52
N GLU A 105 -2.98 -3.92 -21.69
CA GLU A 105 -3.02 -5.15 -20.89
C GLU A 105 -1.71 -5.94 -20.96
N GLU A 106 -1.12 -6.08 -22.15
CA GLU A 106 0.09 -6.87 -22.41
C GLU A 106 1.41 -6.15 -22.09
N SER A 107 1.37 -4.86 -21.75
CA SER A 107 2.56 -4.12 -21.32
C SER A 107 3.11 -4.65 -19.99
N CYS A 108 4.37 -4.36 -19.65
CA CYS A 108 4.90 -4.82 -18.36
C CYS A 108 4.43 -3.93 -17.20
N PHE A 109 4.42 -2.62 -17.42
CA PHE A 109 3.97 -1.61 -16.46
C PHE A 109 3.57 -0.34 -17.21
N CYS A 110 2.84 0.54 -16.53
CA CYS A 110 2.49 1.86 -17.05
C CYS A 110 3.46 2.91 -16.50
N VAL A 111 4.02 3.73 -17.39
CA VAL A 111 4.81 4.92 -17.03
C VAL A 111 4.00 6.15 -17.35
N VAL A 112 4.00 7.11 -16.44
CA VAL A 112 3.18 8.31 -16.53
C VAL A 112 4.10 9.51 -16.34
N LEU A 113 4.09 10.42 -17.30
CA LEU A 113 4.80 11.68 -17.22
C LEU A 113 3.79 12.77 -16.90
N ALA A 114 3.70 13.14 -15.63
CA ALA A 114 2.73 14.09 -15.12
C ALA A 114 3.35 15.49 -14.96
N HIS A 115 2.57 16.51 -15.35
CA HIS A 115 2.94 17.91 -15.16
C HIS A 115 2.66 18.43 -13.74
N ASN A 116 2.17 17.55 -12.87
CA ASN A 116 1.77 17.89 -11.52
C ASN A 116 2.99 18.02 -10.61
N THR A 117 2.85 18.88 -9.60
CA THR A 117 3.66 18.95 -8.39
C THR A 117 2.69 19.01 -7.21
N TYR A 118 3.16 18.63 -6.02
CA TYR A 118 2.36 18.64 -4.79
C TYR A 118 3.05 19.53 -3.75
N GLY A 119 2.28 20.40 -3.09
CA GLY A 119 2.82 21.46 -2.23
C GLY A 119 3.16 20.97 -0.83
N SER A 120 2.57 19.86 -0.38
CA SER A 120 2.82 19.25 0.94
C SER A 120 3.05 17.74 0.86
N GLU A 121 3.70 17.18 1.89
CA GLU A 121 3.90 15.73 2.03
C GLU A 121 2.56 14.98 2.06
N SER A 122 1.55 15.50 2.76
CA SER A 122 0.21 14.89 2.80
C SER A 122 -0.48 14.90 1.43
N GLU A 123 -0.37 15.99 0.66
CA GLU A 123 -0.88 16.03 -0.73
C GLU A 123 -0.18 15.02 -1.63
N LEU A 124 1.14 14.91 -1.53
CA LEU A 124 1.94 13.94 -2.27
C LEU A 124 1.54 12.50 -1.93
N LEU A 125 1.39 12.19 -0.64
CA LEU A 125 0.99 10.86 -0.17
C LEU A 125 -0.44 10.53 -0.63
N GLN A 126 -1.35 11.50 -0.58
CA GLN A 126 -2.73 11.31 -1.04
C GLN A 126 -2.75 11.04 -2.54
N ALA A 127 -1.94 11.78 -3.30
CA ALA A 127 -1.77 11.57 -4.73
C ALA A 127 -1.08 10.25 -5.08
N SER A 128 -0.21 9.73 -4.22
CA SER A 128 0.42 8.42 -4.45
C SER A 128 -0.61 7.30 -4.44
N LEU A 129 -1.60 7.35 -3.55
CA LEU A 129 -2.66 6.34 -3.43
C LEU A 129 -3.85 6.59 -4.36
N MET A 130 -4.42 7.80 -4.28
CA MET A 130 -5.63 8.17 -5.00
C MET A 130 -5.32 8.74 -6.38
N GLY A 131 -4.09 9.23 -6.64
CA GLY A 131 -3.73 9.70 -7.97
C GLY A 131 -4.48 10.93 -8.48
N ASP A 132 -4.38 11.08 -9.79
CA ASP A 132 -5.34 11.79 -10.61
C ASP A 132 -6.10 10.75 -11.44
N SER A 133 -7.40 10.98 -11.63
CA SER A 133 -8.27 10.27 -12.56
C SER A 133 -7.68 10.03 -13.95
N THR A 134 -6.73 10.86 -14.41
CA THR A 134 -6.14 10.74 -15.74
C THR A 134 -4.78 10.06 -15.76
N HIS A 135 -4.12 9.90 -14.62
CA HIS A 135 -2.73 9.44 -14.54
C HIS A 135 -2.58 7.93 -14.45
N GLN A 136 -3.63 7.15 -14.20
CA GLN A 136 -3.46 5.77 -13.75
C GLN A 136 -4.32 4.80 -14.55
N TRP A 137 -3.73 3.67 -14.91
CA TRP A 137 -4.48 2.51 -15.37
C TRP A 137 -4.60 1.56 -14.18
N ALA A 138 -5.68 1.67 -13.40
CA ALA A 138 -5.85 0.95 -12.13
C ALA A 138 -5.75 -0.58 -12.28
N ASP A 139 -6.21 -1.14 -13.41
CA ASP A 139 -6.10 -2.58 -13.69
C ASP A 139 -4.65 -3.04 -13.96
N LYS A 140 -3.69 -2.11 -14.07
CA LYS A 140 -2.29 -2.42 -14.33
C LYS A 140 -1.59 -2.75 -13.02
N CYS A 141 -0.86 -3.86 -13.04
CA CYS A 141 -0.15 -4.36 -11.86
C CYS A 141 0.85 -3.38 -11.27
N VAL A 142 1.49 -2.54 -12.09
CA VAL A 142 2.34 -1.44 -11.62
C VAL A 142 2.13 -0.19 -12.47
N ASN A 143 1.87 0.94 -11.79
CA ASN A 143 1.90 2.28 -12.36
C ASN A 143 3.07 3.06 -11.72
N ILE A 144 3.88 3.72 -12.56
CA ILE A 144 5.00 4.57 -12.15
C ILE A 144 4.75 5.98 -12.67
N VAL A 145 4.55 6.95 -11.77
CA VAL A 145 4.24 8.34 -12.12
C VAL A 145 5.45 9.22 -11.79
N PHE A 146 6.02 9.85 -12.82
CA PHE A 146 7.06 10.85 -12.69
C PHE A 146 6.42 12.24 -12.67
N LEU A 147 6.71 13.00 -11.61
CA LEU A 147 6.26 14.37 -11.42
C LEU A 147 7.28 15.38 -11.96
N THR A 148 6.86 16.62 -12.16
CA THR A 148 7.71 17.66 -12.78
C THR A 148 8.90 18.06 -11.90
N ASP A 149 8.76 17.92 -10.58
CA ASP A 149 9.80 18.18 -9.58
C ASP A 149 10.74 16.98 -9.34
N GLY A 150 10.61 15.91 -10.15
CA GLY A 150 11.45 14.73 -10.07
C GLY A 150 11.00 13.70 -9.02
N GLN A 151 9.90 13.97 -8.30
CA GLN A 151 9.30 12.97 -7.41
C GLN A 151 8.67 11.83 -8.21
N VAL A 152 8.67 10.62 -7.62
CA VAL A 152 8.14 9.41 -8.25
C VAL A 152 7.09 8.78 -7.36
N LEU A 153 5.90 8.55 -7.93
CA LEU A 153 4.82 7.81 -7.28
C LEU A 153 4.77 6.39 -7.85
N LEU A 154 4.53 5.43 -6.98
CA LEU A 154 4.44 4.02 -7.33
C LEU A 154 3.13 3.47 -6.80
N GLN A 155 2.39 2.77 -7.66
CA GLN A 155 1.20 2.02 -7.27
C GLN A 155 1.29 0.61 -7.81
N GLY A 156 0.92 -0.34 -6.97
CA GLY A 156 0.79 -1.73 -7.36
C GLY A 156 -0.63 -2.22 -7.13
N ASP A 157 -1.17 -2.98 -8.07
CA ASP A 157 -2.35 -3.78 -7.77
C ASP A 157 -1.95 -4.88 -6.77
N HIS A 158 -2.82 -5.13 -5.78
CA HIS A 158 -2.54 -6.05 -4.68
C HIS A 158 -3.07 -7.47 -4.88
N SER A 159 -3.84 -7.74 -5.94
CA SER A 159 -4.44 -9.06 -6.18
C SER A 159 -3.38 -10.10 -6.57
N ASN A 160 -2.43 -9.72 -7.42
CA ASN A 160 -1.42 -10.61 -7.98
C ASN A 160 -0.18 -10.74 -7.08
N VAL A 161 0.17 -9.69 -6.32
CA VAL A 161 1.44 -9.64 -5.58
C VAL A 161 1.30 -8.95 -4.21
N ASP A 162 2.01 -9.46 -3.19
CA ASP A 162 2.05 -8.77 -1.91
C ASP A 162 2.93 -7.51 -2.00
N ALA A 163 2.50 -6.44 -1.31
CA ALA A 163 3.10 -5.09 -1.34
C ALA A 163 4.64 -5.06 -1.29
N ILE A 164 5.23 -5.88 -0.42
CA ILE A 164 6.67 -5.90 -0.17
C ILE A 164 7.51 -6.23 -1.42
N VAL A 165 6.96 -6.93 -2.42
CA VAL A 165 7.68 -7.21 -3.68
C VAL A 165 7.82 -5.93 -4.50
N VAL A 166 6.72 -5.19 -4.66
CA VAL A 166 6.67 -3.93 -5.40
C VAL A 166 7.53 -2.87 -4.69
N MET A 167 7.48 -2.82 -3.36
CA MET A 167 8.33 -1.92 -2.56
C MET A 167 9.82 -2.23 -2.73
N HIS A 168 10.24 -3.50 -2.62
CA HIS A 168 11.65 -3.86 -2.82
C HIS A 168 12.15 -3.57 -4.24
N ALA A 169 11.31 -3.79 -5.26
CA ALA A 169 11.67 -3.44 -6.63
C ALA A 169 11.83 -1.92 -6.82
N GLY A 170 10.95 -1.13 -6.20
CA GLY A 170 11.05 0.33 -6.18
C GLY A 170 12.32 0.81 -5.47
N ASP A 171 12.60 0.29 -4.28
CA ASP A 171 13.80 0.64 -3.50
C ASP A 171 15.09 0.29 -4.26
N ASP A 172 15.20 -0.92 -4.83
CA ASP A 172 16.37 -1.34 -5.62
C ASP A 172 16.55 -0.47 -6.89
N SER A 173 15.45 -0.14 -7.57
CA SER A 173 15.47 0.76 -8.74
C SER A 173 15.97 2.15 -8.34
N ALA A 174 15.45 2.71 -7.25
CA ALA A 174 15.81 4.02 -6.76
C ALA A 174 17.28 4.09 -6.28
N MET A 175 17.78 3.04 -5.64
CA MET A 175 19.20 2.96 -5.25
C MET A 175 20.14 2.91 -6.45
N LYS A 176 19.79 2.14 -7.49
CA LYS A 176 20.58 2.03 -8.72
C LYS A 176 20.59 3.33 -9.50
N SER A 177 19.43 3.98 -9.68
CA SER A 177 19.32 5.24 -10.41
C SER A 177 20.07 6.39 -9.74
N ARG A 178 20.16 6.41 -8.39
CA ARG A 178 20.98 7.40 -7.67
C ARG A 178 22.49 7.21 -7.85
N ARG A 179 22.95 5.98 -8.07
CA ARG A 179 24.38 5.65 -8.18
C ARG A 179 24.91 5.71 -9.60
N THR A 180 24.04 5.57 -10.58
CA THR A 180 24.44 5.49 -11.99
C THR A 180 23.47 6.27 -12.86
N LEU A 181 23.97 7.34 -13.47
CA LEU A 181 23.29 8.00 -14.56
C LEU A 181 23.42 7.12 -15.81
N TRP A 182 22.31 6.53 -16.23
CA TRP A 182 22.28 5.82 -17.50
C TRP A 182 22.35 6.83 -18.65
N GLN A 183 23.24 6.58 -19.61
CA GLN A 183 23.28 7.28 -20.89
C GLN A 183 22.99 6.26 -21.99
N PRO A 184 22.14 6.60 -22.98
CA PRO A 184 21.99 5.75 -24.15
C PRO A 184 23.33 5.65 -24.90
N ASP A 185 23.69 4.46 -25.37
CA ASP A 185 24.76 4.37 -26.37
C ASP A 185 24.31 5.10 -27.64
N GLU A 186 25.22 5.78 -28.33
CA GLU A 186 24.88 6.65 -29.49
C GLU A 186 24.19 5.89 -30.63
N ASP A 187 24.41 4.57 -30.73
CA ASP A 187 23.93 3.70 -31.80
C ASP A 187 22.73 2.81 -31.41
N VAL A 188 22.04 3.08 -30.29
CA VAL A 188 20.87 2.26 -29.90
C VAL A 188 19.70 2.55 -30.84
N LEU A 189 19.38 1.57 -31.70
CA LEU A 189 18.11 1.55 -32.43
C LEU A 189 16.95 1.46 -31.43
N PHE A 190 16.03 2.43 -31.49
CA PHE A 190 14.80 2.43 -30.71
C PHE A 190 13.57 2.57 -31.61
N ASP A 191 12.49 1.90 -31.23
CA ASP A 191 11.20 2.08 -31.89
C ASP A 191 10.59 3.43 -31.48
N ILE A 192 10.02 4.15 -32.45
CA ILE A 192 9.30 5.39 -32.18
C ILE A 192 7.99 5.04 -31.46
N PRO A 193 7.69 5.63 -30.28
CA PRO A 193 6.45 5.37 -29.58
C PRO A 193 5.22 5.68 -30.42
N VAL A 194 4.28 4.73 -30.47
CA VAL A 194 3.01 4.89 -31.20
C VAL A 194 1.93 5.38 -30.25
N ARG A 195 1.22 6.43 -30.66
CA ARG A 195 0.06 6.94 -29.91
C ARG A 195 -1.11 5.97 -30.04
N LEU A 196 -1.60 5.45 -28.90
CA LEU A 196 -2.85 4.72 -28.85
C LEU A 196 -4.03 5.70 -28.93
N SER A 197 -4.95 5.45 -29.85
CA SER A 197 -6.17 6.24 -30.03
C SER A 197 -7.39 5.36 -29.88
N PHE A 198 -8.52 5.93 -29.52
CA PHE A 198 -9.70 5.15 -29.23
C PHE A 198 -10.94 5.80 -29.83
N ASP A 199 -11.75 4.98 -30.47
CA ASP A 199 -13.04 5.39 -31.02
C ASP A 199 -14.05 5.41 -29.88
N LEU A 200 -14.49 6.62 -29.51
CA LEU A 200 -15.43 6.84 -28.42
C LEU A 200 -16.74 7.43 -28.93
N THR A 201 -17.84 6.94 -28.38
CA THR A 201 -19.17 7.51 -28.56
C THR A 201 -19.43 8.64 -27.57
N THR A 202 -20.50 9.41 -27.79
CA THR A 202 -20.97 10.41 -26.82
C THR A 202 -21.36 9.79 -25.47
N GLU A 203 -21.87 8.55 -25.48
CA GLU A 203 -22.18 7.79 -24.25
C GLU A 203 -20.90 7.48 -23.47
N ASP A 204 -19.84 7.04 -24.15
CA ASP A 204 -18.54 6.76 -23.51
C ASP A 204 -17.96 8.02 -22.88
N ILE A 205 -17.96 9.13 -23.61
CA ILE A 205 -17.45 10.42 -23.11
C ILE A 205 -18.22 10.87 -21.87
N THR A 206 -19.55 10.70 -21.88
CA THR A 206 -20.40 11.03 -20.71
C THR A 206 -20.07 10.13 -19.52
N GLY A 207 -19.87 8.83 -19.78
CA GLY A 207 -19.43 7.85 -18.78
C GLY A 207 -18.08 8.24 -18.17
N ILE A 208 -17.10 8.63 -18.99
CA ILE A 208 -15.78 9.11 -18.55
C ILE A 208 -15.92 10.31 -17.61
N ILE A 209 -16.75 11.29 -17.98
CA ILE A 209 -16.94 12.52 -17.19
C ILE A 209 -17.60 12.22 -15.84
N ASP A 210 -18.67 11.41 -15.83
CA ASP A 210 -19.35 11.03 -14.60
C ASP A 210 -18.42 10.24 -13.67
N ALA A 211 -17.63 9.34 -14.27
CA ALA A 211 -16.62 8.61 -13.55
C ALA A 211 -15.63 9.61 -12.93
N LYS A 212 -14.96 10.46 -13.71
CA LYS A 212 -14.00 11.45 -13.19
C LYS A 212 -14.56 12.26 -12.01
N ARG A 213 -15.82 12.68 -12.10
CA ARG A 213 -16.52 13.39 -11.01
C ARG A 213 -16.61 12.53 -9.74
N LYS A 214 -17.06 11.29 -9.86
CA LYS A 214 -17.19 10.34 -8.75
C LYS A 214 -15.85 10.05 -8.09
N PHE A 215 -14.81 9.87 -8.89
CA PHE A 215 -13.45 9.69 -8.41
C PHE A 215 -12.98 10.87 -7.55
N ASN A 216 -13.16 12.10 -8.04
CA ASN A 216 -12.73 13.29 -7.32
C ASN A 216 -13.45 13.43 -5.97
N VAL A 217 -14.75 13.11 -5.92
CA VAL A 217 -15.51 13.08 -4.66
C VAL A 217 -14.92 12.05 -3.69
N ALA A 218 -14.62 10.83 -4.15
CA ALA A 218 -14.02 9.81 -3.29
C ALA A 218 -12.60 10.19 -2.82
N LYS A 219 -11.80 10.80 -3.69
CA LYS A 219 -10.47 11.32 -3.36
C LYS A 219 -10.54 12.34 -2.23
N GLU A 220 -11.49 13.27 -2.26
CA GLU A 220 -11.65 14.30 -1.24
C GLU A 220 -11.96 13.74 0.15
N MET A 221 -12.65 12.59 0.20
CA MET A 221 -12.96 11.89 1.45
C MET A 221 -11.74 11.20 2.08
N HIS A 222 -10.70 10.90 1.29
CA HIS A 222 -9.49 10.27 1.79
C HIS A 222 -8.61 11.27 2.52
N ARG A 223 -8.16 10.95 3.74
CA ARG A 223 -7.10 11.71 4.41
C ARG A 223 -5.86 10.86 4.64
N VAL A 224 -4.71 11.51 4.65
CA VAL A 224 -3.43 10.88 4.92
C VAL A 224 -2.55 11.86 5.67
N ASP A 225 -1.74 11.33 6.58
CA ASP A 225 -0.74 12.09 7.28
C ASP A 225 0.54 11.27 7.50
N SER A 226 1.65 11.98 7.71
CA SER A 226 2.99 11.44 7.89
C SER A 226 3.50 11.79 9.28
N ILE A 227 3.62 10.77 10.13
CA ILE A 227 4.09 10.90 11.51
C ILE A 227 5.57 10.55 11.56
N LYS A 228 6.39 11.50 12.00
CA LYS A 228 7.85 11.34 12.17
C LYS A 228 8.20 11.40 13.65
N PHE A 229 8.41 10.25 14.26
CA PHE A 229 8.81 10.12 15.64
C PHE A 229 10.34 10.03 15.75
N THR A 230 10.98 10.97 16.43
CA THR A 230 12.45 11.07 16.56
C THR A 230 12.97 10.79 17.96
N GLY A 231 12.11 10.33 18.89
CA GLY A 231 12.52 10.01 20.26
C GLY A 231 13.48 8.82 20.35
N TYR A 232 13.31 7.83 19.47
CA TYR A 232 14.22 6.70 19.29
C TYR A 232 13.92 5.97 17.97
N GLY A 233 14.78 5.00 17.63
CA GLY A 233 14.53 4.03 16.56
C GLY A 233 15.22 2.70 16.84
N ASN A 234 15.68 2.01 15.80
CA ASN A 234 16.36 0.73 15.87
C ASN A 234 17.56 0.73 16.82
N ASP A 235 18.28 1.85 16.99
CA ASP A 235 19.49 1.87 17.83
C ASP A 235 19.17 1.61 19.30
N LEU A 236 18.07 2.17 19.83
CA LEU A 236 17.62 1.89 21.20
C LEU A 236 17.10 0.46 21.30
N LEU A 237 16.22 0.06 20.37
CA LEU A 237 15.50 -1.21 20.44
C LEU A 237 16.45 -2.40 20.27
N ARG A 238 17.44 -2.30 19.38
CA ARG A 238 18.47 -3.33 19.23
C ARG A 238 19.38 -3.44 20.44
N LYS A 239 19.75 -2.31 21.08
CA LYS A 239 20.52 -2.32 22.34
C LYS A 239 19.74 -2.99 23.48
N ALA A 240 18.42 -2.83 23.48
CA ALA A 240 17.51 -3.49 24.43
C ALA A 240 17.13 -4.93 24.02
N HIS A 241 17.66 -5.46 22.91
CA HIS A 241 17.31 -6.77 22.35
C HIS A 241 15.82 -6.96 22.01
N LEU A 242 15.17 -5.88 21.56
CA LEU A 242 13.75 -5.86 21.20
C LEU A 242 13.54 -5.77 19.68
N TYR A 243 12.52 -6.46 19.19
CA TYR A 243 12.01 -6.32 17.83
C TYR A 243 11.24 -5.02 17.71
N SER A 244 11.73 -4.14 16.83
CA SER A 244 11.15 -2.83 16.64
C SER A 244 9.70 -2.86 16.17
N ASP A 245 9.38 -3.86 15.36
CA ASP A 245 8.04 -4.10 14.82
C ASP A 245 7.00 -4.30 15.93
N THR A 246 7.28 -5.20 16.88
CA THR A 246 6.43 -5.46 18.05
C THR A 246 6.18 -4.19 18.87
N ILE A 247 7.20 -3.36 19.04
CA ILE A 247 7.07 -2.10 19.80
C ILE A 247 6.12 -1.13 19.10
N VAL A 248 6.24 -0.98 17.77
CA VAL A 248 5.32 -0.14 17.00
C VAL A 248 3.89 -0.70 17.08
N GLN A 249 3.69 -2.01 16.94
CA GLN A 249 2.37 -2.64 17.05
C GLN A 249 1.69 -2.43 18.40
N ILE A 250 2.45 -2.55 19.49
CA ILE A 250 1.96 -2.25 20.84
C ILE A 250 1.63 -0.76 20.98
N ALA A 251 2.45 0.13 20.41
CA ALA A 251 2.20 1.56 20.40
C ALA A 251 0.90 1.92 19.64
N LEU A 252 0.63 1.29 18.50
CA LEU A 252 -0.61 1.50 17.73
C LEU A 252 -1.85 1.10 18.54
N GLN A 253 -1.81 -0.02 19.27
CA GLN A 253 -2.90 -0.43 20.16
C GLN A 253 -3.13 0.57 21.30
N LEU A 254 -2.04 1.04 21.91
CA LEU A 254 -2.10 2.02 23.00
C LEU A 254 -2.61 3.40 22.51
N ALA A 255 -2.18 3.82 21.32
CA ALA A 255 -2.65 5.04 20.67
C ALA A 255 -4.14 4.97 20.33
N PHE A 256 -4.61 3.83 19.80
CA PHE A 256 -6.02 3.61 19.51
C PHE A 256 -6.86 3.67 20.80
N LEU A 257 -6.41 2.98 21.87
CA LEU A 257 -7.06 3.03 23.18
C LEU A 257 -7.18 4.45 23.72
N LYS A 258 -6.13 5.25 23.61
CA LYS A 258 -6.16 6.65 24.06
C LYS A 258 -7.08 7.52 23.21
N THR A 259 -7.17 7.25 21.92
CA THR A 259 -8.01 8.03 20.99
C THR A 259 -9.49 7.73 21.18
N HIS A 260 -9.86 6.45 21.35
CA HIS A 260 -11.25 6.00 21.29
C HIS A 260 -11.80 5.47 22.61
N GLY A 261 -10.95 5.25 23.62
CA GLY A 261 -11.33 4.64 24.89
C GLY A 261 -11.64 3.13 24.80
N SER A 262 -11.45 2.53 23.64
CA SER A 262 -11.68 1.10 23.33
C SER A 262 -10.45 0.51 22.64
N PHE A 263 -10.32 -0.82 22.61
CA PHE A 263 -9.28 -1.49 21.83
C PHE A 263 -9.81 -1.86 20.43
N ALA A 264 -8.95 -1.82 19.43
CA ALA A 264 -9.29 -2.20 18.06
C ALA A 264 -8.81 -3.62 17.71
N PRO A 265 -9.58 -4.38 16.91
CA PRO A 265 -9.04 -5.47 16.15
C PRO A 265 -8.03 -4.90 15.13
N ILE A 266 -6.74 -5.13 15.39
CA ILE A 266 -5.66 -4.80 14.44
C ILE A 266 -5.41 -6.01 13.54
N TYR A 267 -5.37 -5.74 12.23
CA TYR A 267 -4.76 -6.61 11.24
C TYR A 267 -3.29 -6.24 11.09
N GLU A 268 -2.41 -7.22 11.20
CA GLU A 268 -1.00 -7.10 10.87
C GLU A 268 -0.60 -8.27 9.96
N THR A 269 0.27 -8.01 8.99
CA THR A 269 0.64 -9.00 7.97
C THR A 269 1.83 -9.85 8.40
N ALA A 270 1.63 -11.17 8.53
CA ALA A 270 2.71 -12.14 8.60
C ALA A 270 2.99 -12.75 7.23
N SER A 271 4.26 -12.75 6.81
CA SER A 271 4.68 -13.42 5.57
C SER A 271 4.76 -14.93 5.75
N THR A 272 4.08 -15.70 4.90
CA THR A 272 4.15 -17.17 4.89
C THR A 272 5.07 -17.71 3.79
N ARG A 273 5.94 -16.86 3.23
CA ARG A 273 6.83 -17.18 2.08
C ARG A 273 7.87 -18.27 2.32
N LYS A 274 7.99 -18.77 3.54
CA LYS A 274 8.75 -19.98 3.83
C LYS A 274 8.09 -21.24 3.24
N PHE A 275 6.80 -21.17 2.90
CA PHE A 275 6.07 -22.22 2.22
C PHE A 275 6.00 -21.96 0.71
N PHE A 276 5.92 -23.04 -0.07
CA PHE A 276 5.71 -22.95 -1.52
C PHE A 276 4.38 -22.25 -1.81
N HIS A 277 4.41 -21.20 -2.65
CA HIS A 277 3.28 -20.29 -2.92
C HIS A 277 2.69 -19.58 -1.67
N GLY A 278 3.46 -19.48 -0.58
CA GLY A 278 3.04 -18.72 0.60
C GLY A 278 2.80 -17.25 0.26
N ARG A 279 1.64 -16.73 0.69
CA ARG A 279 1.25 -15.31 0.60
C ARG A 279 1.39 -14.69 1.99
N THR A 280 0.26 -14.41 2.63
CA THR A 280 0.18 -13.74 3.94
C THR A 280 -0.76 -14.49 4.88
N GLU A 281 -0.47 -14.39 6.17
CA GLU A 281 -1.38 -14.71 7.26
C GLU A 281 -1.61 -13.46 8.11
N THR A 282 -2.68 -13.41 8.89
CA THR A 282 -3.05 -12.27 9.73
C THR A 282 -2.65 -12.48 11.17
N VAL A 283 -1.73 -11.63 11.66
CA VAL A 283 -1.51 -11.45 13.09
C VAL A 283 -2.64 -10.59 13.65
N ARG A 284 -3.34 -11.11 14.66
CA ARG A 284 -4.42 -10.42 15.36
C ARG A 284 -3.86 -9.83 16.65
N SER A 285 -3.22 -8.68 16.53
CA SER A 285 -2.35 -8.11 17.56
C SER A 285 -3.11 -7.59 18.80
N CYS A 286 -4.44 -7.56 18.79
CA CYS A 286 -5.24 -7.25 19.99
C CYS A 286 -5.37 -8.48 20.90
N THR A 287 -4.35 -8.77 21.70
CA THR A 287 -4.34 -9.86 22.69
C THR A 287 -4.78 -9.38 24.07
N GLN A 288 -5.11 -10.31 24.97
CA GLN A 288 -5.50 -9.96 26.34
C GLN A 288 -4.32 -9.32 27.11
N GLU A 289 -3.10 -9.74 26.79
CA GLU A 289 -1.85 -9.23 27.36
C GLU A 289 -1.64 -7.76 26.97
N ILE A 290 -1.88 -7.41 25.69
CA ILE A 290 -1.86 -6.01 25.23
C ILE A 290 -2.98 -5.21 25.89
N VAL A 291 -4.17 -5.78 26.07
CA VAL A 291 -5.28 -5.14 26.79
C VAL A 291 -4.89 -4.82 28.23
N ASN A 292 -4.24 -5.76 28.92
CA ASN A 292 -3.80 -5.58 30.30
C ASN A 292 -2.73 -4.49 30.42
N PHE A 293 -1.75 -4.49 29.51
CA PHE A 293 -0.74 -3.45 29.42
C PHE A 293 -1.37 -2.06 29.17
N GLY A 294 -2.21 -1.94 28.14
CA GLY A 294 -2.84 -0.67 27.78
C GLY A 294 -3.68 -0.09 28.93
N ARG A 295 -4.46 -0.93 29.62
CA ARG A 295 -5.20 -0.50 30.82
C ARG A 295 -4.27 -0.04 31.94
N ALA A 296 -3.18 -0.75 32.22
CA ALA A 296 -2.23 -0.35 33.25
C ALA A 296 -1.60 1.03 32.96
N VAL A 297 -1.35 1.36 31.68
CA VAL A 297 -0.87 2.68 31.26
C VAL A 297 -1.94 3.76 31.48
N ILE A 298 -3.18 3.53 31.01
CA ILE A 298 -4.28 4.51 31.14
C ILE A 298 -4.66 4.75 32.62
N ASP A 299 -4.69 3.67 33.42
CA ASP A 299 -4.95 3.73 34.87
C ASP A 299 -3.80 4.33 35.67
N LYS A 300 -2.68 4.69 35.02
CA LYS A 300 -1.47 5.24 35.64
C LYS A 300 -0.93 4.37 36.78
N ARG A 301 -0.90 3.05 36.59
CA ARG A 301 -0.25 2.13 37.53
C ARG A 301 1.24 2.42 37.63
N ASP A 302 1.92 1.91 38.65
CA ASP A 302 3.35 2.13 38.82
C ASP A 302 4.17 1.60 37.61
N LEU A 303 5.32 2.21 37.37
CA LEU A 303 6.14 1.90 36.20
C LEU A 303 6.66 0.46 36.19
N ASN A 304 6.86 -0.18 37.35
CA ASN A 304 7.31 -1.58 37.39
C ASN A 304 6.20 -2.51 36.89
N THR A 305 4.97 -2.32 37.39
CA THR A 305 3.80 -3.05 36.89
C THR A 305 3.60 -2.86 35.39
N GLN A 306 3.73 -1.63 34.89
CA GLN A 306 3.61 -1.36 33.45
C GLN A 306 4.70 -2.07 32.64
N ARG A 307 5.96 -2.10 33.13
CA ARG A 307 7.06 -2.83 32.46
C ARG A 307 6.82 -4.33 32.43
N ASP A 308 6.39 -4.93 33.53
CA ASP A 308 6.13 -6.37 33.59
C ASP A 308 5.02 -6.76 32.60
N LEU A 309 3.95 -5.95 32.52
CA LEU A 309 2.88 -6.16 31.55
C LEU A 309 3.33 -5.93 30.11
N LEU A 310 4.21 -4.96 29.85
CA LEU A 310 4.82 -4.75 28.54
C LEU A 310 5.61 -5.97 28.09
N LYS A 311 6.43 -6.57 28.97
CA LYS A 311 7.20 -7.79 28.66
C LYS A 311 6.28 -8.95 28.27
N VAL A 312 5.19 -9.15 29.01
CA VAL A 312 4.21 -10.20 28.72
C VAL A 312 3.51 -9.95 27.38
N ALA A 313 3.05 -8.71 27.13
CA ALA A 313 2.44 -8.31 25.87
C ALA A 313 3.38 -8.50 24.67
N TYR A 314 4.64 -8.09 24.82
CA TYR A 314 5.69 -8.23 23.81
C TYR A 314 5.96 -9.71 23.46
N ASN A 315 6.04 -10.58 24.47
CA ASN A 315 6.30 -12.00 24.24
C ASN A 315 5.12 -12.69 23.54
N GLU A 316 3.88 -12.40 23.94
CA GLU A 316 2.70 -13.00 23.28
C GLU A 316 2.56 -12.53 21.83
N HIS A 317 2.80 -11.24 21.54
CA HIS A 317 2.78 -10.73 20.16
C HIS A 317 3.78 -11.48 19.27
N ASN A 318 5.02 -11.64 19.74
CA ASN A 318 6.06 -12.36 19.00
C ASN A 318 5.74 -13.85 18.82
N ASN A 319 5.17 -14.50 19.83
CA ASN A 319 4.70 -15.89 19.71
C ASN A 319 3.62 -16.01 18.64
N LEU A 320 2.67 -15.07 18.61
CA LEU A 320 1.61 -15.04 17.61
C LEU A 320 2.15 -14.78 16.20
N MET A 321 3.09 -13.84 16.05
CA MET A 321 3.77 -13.57 14.78
C MET A 321 4.47 -14.82 14.25
N ASN A 322 5.26 -15.50 15.10
CA ASN A 322 5.94 -16.74 14.74
C ASN A 322 4.97 -17.84 14.30
N ASP A 323 3.86 -18.02 15.03
CA ASP A 323 2.84 -19.00 14.63
C ASP A 323 2.17 -18.64 13.30
N CYS A 324 1.91 -17.36 13.03
CA CYS A 324 1.34 -16.93 11.76
C CYS A 324 2.31 -17.10 10.58
N MET A 325 3.58 -16.73 10.75
CA MET A 325 4.64 -17.02 9.76
C MET A 325 4.80 -18.52 9.53
N ASP A 326 4.49 -19.32 10.54
CA ASP A 326 4.47 -20.77 10.51
C ASP A 326 3.19 -21.40 9.95
N GLY A 327 2.22 -20.60 9.50
CA GLY A 327 0.93 -21.10 8.98
C GLY A 327 0.09 -21.81 10.05
N ARG A 328 0.37 -21.54 11.33
CA ARG A 328 -0.31 -22.09 12.51
C ARG A 328 -1.14 -21.03 13.22
N ALA A 329 -1.73 -20.10 12.47
CA ALA A 329 -2.51 -18.99 13.03
C ALA A 329 -3.55 -19.49 14.02
N ARG A 330 -3.45 -19.01 15.26
CA ARG A 330 -4.41 -19.35 16.30
C ARG A 330 -5.52 -18.30 16.25
N THR A 331 -6.73 -18.68 15.83
CA THR A 331 -7.93 -17.88 16.10
C THR A 331 -8.25 -17.95 17.59
N LYS A 332 -7.52 -17.21 18.43
CA LYS A 332 -7.81 -17.10 19.87
C LYS A 332 -8.98 -16.17 20.17
N ASN A 333 -9.34 -15.25 19.26
CA ASN A 333 -10.40 -14.27 19.50
C ASN A 333 -11.71 -14.71 18.84
N LYS A 334 -12.75 -14.91 19.67
CA LYS A 334 -14.16 -14.77 19.23
C LYS A 334 -14.27 -13.40 18.53
N ARG A 335 -14.99 -13.34 17.40
CA ARG A 335 -15.26 -12.09 16.65
C ARG A 335 -15.55 -10.94 17.63
N ILE A 336 -14.59 -10.05 17.83
CA ILE A 336 -14.81 -8.77 18.50
C ILE A 336 -15.75 -8.00 17.56
N GLY A 337 -16.85 -7.47 18.10
CA GLY A 337 -18.00 -6.99 17.34
C GLY A 337 -17.66 -6.05 16.17
N ASP A 338 -18.53 -6.06 15.17
CA ASP A 338 -18.32 -5.58 13.78
C ASP A 338 -17.98 -4.08 13.57
N LYS A 339 -17.69 -3.30 14.61
CA LYS A 339 -17.91 -1.85 14.55
C LYS A 339 -16.67 -0.97 14.38
N GLU A 340 -15.46 -1.37 14.81
CA GLU A 340 -14.26 -0.52 14.73
C GLU A 340 -13.02 -1.38 14.41
N TRP A 341 -12.16 -0.99 13.45
CA TRP A 341 -11.03 -1.79 12.96
C TRP A 341 -9.82 -0.92 12.62
N ALA A 342 -8.62 -1.42 12.88
CA ALA A 342 -7.38 -0.79 12.42
C ALA A 342 -6.55 -1.80 11.60
N PHE A 343 -5.87 -1.30 10.57
CA PHE A 343 -5.06 -2.11 9.67
C PHE A 343 -3.62 -1.58 9.68
N SER A 344 -2.64 -2.48 9.78
CA SER A 344 -1.21 -2.13 9.74
C SER A 344 -0.42 -2.99 8.75
N PHE A 345 0.46 -2.33 7.99
CA PHE A 345 1.49 -2.97 7.16
C PHE A 345 2.88 -2.48 7.60
N ILE A 346 3.83 -3.40 7.66
CA ILE A 346 5.25 -3.08 7.86
C ILE A 346 5.95 -2.89 6.51
N GLY A 347 6.79 -1.84 6.43
CA GLY A 347 7.87 -1.72 5.47
C GLY A 347 9.23 -1.71 6.16
N TYR A 348 10.25 -2.19 5.48
CA TYR A 348 11.63 -2.12 5.97
C TYR A 348 12.33 -0.89 5.38
N MET A 349 13.10 -0.15 6.19
CA MET A 349 14.09 0.80 5.67
C MET A 349 15.34 0.02 5.29
N LEU A 350 15.80 0.16 4.04
CA LEU A 350 17.09 -0.41 3.63
C LEU A 350 18.26 0.45 4.12
N ASP A 351 18.08 1.77 4.12
CA ASP A 351 18.99 2.78 4.65
C ASP A 351 18.15 3.84 5.40
N ASP A 352 18.74 4.59 6.36
CA ASP A 352 18.07 5.69 7.09
C ASP A 352 17.63 6.88 6.19
N GLU A 353 17.57 6.66 4.88
CA GLU A 353 17.14 7.64 3.90
C GLU A 353 15.61 7.75 3.91
N ILE A 354 15.15 8.93 4.32
CA ILE A 354 13.75 9.35 4.49
C ILE A 354 12.96 9.41 3.15
N GLY A 355 13.57 8.99 2.04
CA GLY A 355 13.05 9.26 0.68
C GLY A 355 11.90 8.37 0.21
N GLY A 356 11.57 7.27 0.89
CA GLY A 356 10.53 6.33 0.45
C GLY A 356 9.41 6.17 1.47
N HIS A 357 8.16 6.39 1.04
CA HIS A 357 6.96 6.11 1.84
C HIS A 357 6.25 4.88 1.28
N GLY A 358 5.83 3.98 2.17
CA GLY A 358 4.72 3.09 1.86
C GLY A 358 3.46 3.61 2.53
N TYR A 359 2.32 3.14 2.08
CA TYR A 359 1.03 3.56 2.59
C TYR A 359 0.00 2.46 2.37
N VAL A 360 -1.09 2.53 3.12
CA VAL A 360 -2.29 1.70 2.94
C VAL A 360 -3.51 2.53 3.31
N SER A 361 -4.61 2.35 2.59
CA SER A 361 -5.88 3.01 2.91
C SER A 361 -6.58 2.34 4.10
N ALA A 362 -7.43 3.08 4.81
CA ALA A 362 -8.31 2.52 5.81
C ALA A 362 -9.31 1.55 5.16
N MET A 363 -9.24 0.26 5.53
CA MET A 363 -10.09 -0.80 4.95
C MET A 363 -11.57 -0.74 5.39
N ARG A 364 -11.90 0.18 6.31
CA ARG A 364 -13.24 0.41 6.85
C ARG A 364 -13.48 1.92 6.97
N PRO A 365 -14.74 2.38 6.87
CA PRO A 365 -15.07 3.80 7.03
C PRO A 365 -14.54 4.38 8.35
N ASP A 366 -14.87 3.73 9.48
CA ASP A 366 -14.45 4.15 10.82
C ASP A 366 -13.08 3.57 11.23
N GLY A 367 -12.21 3.30 10.26
CA GLY A 367 -10.94 2.62 10.49
C GLY A 367 -9.73 3.47 10.17
N TYR A 368 -8.57 2.90 10.46
CA TYR A 368 -7.28 3.49 10.10
C TYR A 368 -6.48 2.53 9.21
N GLY A 369 -5.79 3.08 8.21
CA GLY A 369 -4.66 2.42 7.57
C GLY A 369 -3.38 2.94 8.17
N THR A 370 -2.42 2.07 8.45
CA THR A 370 -1.11 2.47 8.97
C THR A 370 -0.02 1.69 8.25
N PHE A 371 0.94 2.42 7.70
CA PHE A 371 2.19 1.86 7.20
C PHE A 371 3.34 2.46 7.99
N TYR A 372 4.37 1.68 8.32
CA TYR A 372 5.52 2.24 9.04
C TYR A 372 6.85 1.68 8.55
N ARG A 373 7.88 2.52 8.73
CA ARG A 373 9.28 2.22 8.50
C ARG A 373 10.09 2.66 9.73
N ILE A 374 11.11 1.89 10.09
CA ILE A 374 11.90 2.12 11.29
C ILE A 374 13.37 2.28 10.90
N GLY A 375 13.92 3.47 11.12
CA GLY A 375 15.34 3.80 10.95
C GLY A 375 16.10 3.72 12.28
N LYS A 376 17.38 4.13 12.30
CA LYS A 376 18.24 4.12 13.49
C LYS A 376 17.69 4.93 14.65
N ASN A 377 17.28 6.17 14.37
CA ASN A 377 16.81 7.15 15.37
C ASN A 377 15.45 7.76 15.01
N ILE A 378 14.70 7.11 14.11
CA ILE A 378 13.41 7.60 13.65
C ILE A 378 12.45 6.43 13.42
N ILE A 379 11.19 6.62 13.78
CA ILE A 379 10.07 5.78 13.38
C ILE A 379 9.15 6.67 12.54
N GLN A 380 8.95 6.29 11.28
CA GLN A 380 8.11 7.03 10.34
C GLN A 380 6.87 6.21 10.04
N LEU A 381 5.69 6.82 10.19
CA LEU A 381 4.41 6.19 9.90
C LEU A 381 3.63 7.03 8.90
N THR A 382 2.97 6.37 7.95
CA THR A 382 1.92 6.95 7.13
C THR A 382 0.59 6.44 7.68
N ILE A 383 -0.28 7.36 8.12
CA ILE A 383 -1.62 7.03 8.63
C ILE A 383 -2.70 7.54 7.68
N THR A 384 -3.79 6.79 7.55
CA THR A 384 -4.92 7.16 6.70
C THR A 384 -6.24 6.93 7.40
N ASP A 385 -7.23 7.76 7.07
CA ASP A 385 -8.63 7.57 7.46
C ASP A 385 -9.57 8.18 6.41
N TRP A 386 -10.87 8.15 6.72
CA TRP A 386 -11.92 8.73 5.90
C TRP A 386 -12.59 9.91 6.62
N ARG A 387 -12.87 10.99 5.89
CA ARG A 387 -13.65 12.13 6.39
C ARG A 387 -15.06 11.71 6.78
N ASP A 388 -15.65 12.47 7.69
CA ASP A 388 -17.04 12.33 8.13
C ASP A 388 -17.37 10.95 8.73
N THR A 389 -16.37 10.32 9.36
CA THR A 389 -16.52 9.05 10.09
C THR A 389 -16.14 9.22 11.56
N LYS A 390 -16.14 8.13 12.34
CA LYS A 390 -15.68 8.17 13.73
C LYS A 390 -14.17 8.24 13.88
N SER A 391 -13.41 8.05 12.80
CA SER A 391 -11.96 8.20 12.85
C SER A 391 -11.58 9.65 13.14
N ASN A 392 -10.46 9.81 13.84
CA ASN A 392 -9.83 11.09 14.09
C ASN A 392 -8.34 10.93 13.80
N LEU A 393 -7.91 11.24 12.56
CA LEU A 393 -6.52 11.07 12.12
C LEU A 393 -5.53 11.89 12.95
N ASP A 394 -5.85 13.16 13.23
CA ASP A 394 -4.93 14.10 13.88
C ASP A 394 -4.65 13.66 15.32
N VAL A 395 -5.72 13.39 16.10
CA VAL A 395 -5.60 12.92 17.48
C VAL A 395 -4.95 11.53 17.54
N TYR A 396 -5.24 10.66 16.58
CA TYR A 396 -4.59 9.35 16.51
C TYR A 396 -3.09 9.49 16.24
N GLY A 397 -2.67 10.36 15.32
CA GLY A 397 -1.26 10.66 15.04
C GLY A 397 -0.52 11.19 16.27
N GLU A 398 -1.10 12.15 16.99
CA GLU A 398 -0.55 12.65 18.26
C GLU A 398 -0.42 11.53 19.32
N ASN A 399 -1.44 10.68 19.42
CA ASN A 399 -1.45 9.58 20.37
C ASN A 399 -0.46 8.46 20.01
N ILE A 400 -0.09 8.29 18.72
CA ILE A 400 1.00 7.41 18.30
C ILE A 400 2.33 7.92 18.86
N CYS A 401 2.63 9.21 18.68
CA CYS A 401 3.85 9.81 19.24
C CYS A 401 3.89 9.66 20.76
N TRP A 402 2.78 9.96 21.45
CA TRP A 402 2.67 9.77 22.88
C TRP A 402 2.90 8.30 23.31
N ALA A 403 2.32 7.34 22.60
CA ALA A 403 2.45 5.93 22.93
C ALA A 403 3.89 5.44 22.74
N LEU A 404 4.56 5.87 21.67
CA LEU A 404 5.97 5.58 21.41
C LEU A 404 6.86 6.18 22.51
N ASP A 405 6.70 7.47 22.83
CA ASP A 405 7.46 8.12 23.91
C ASP A 405 7.28 7.41 25.26
N HIS A 406 6.04 7.04 25.60
CA HIS A 406 5.73 6.35 26.84
C HIS A 406 6.43 4.98 26.92
N ILE A 407 6.36 4.19 25.84
CA ILE A 407 7.05 2.89 25.76
C ILE A 407 8.58 3.08 25.80
N GLY A 408 9.10 4.11 25.13
CA GLY A 408 10.52 4.48 25.19
C GLY A 408 11.00 4.71 26.63
N CYS A 409 10.20 5.41 27.45
CA CYS A 409 10.50 5.63 28.86
C CYS A 409 10.56 4.31 29.66
N LEU A 410 9.65 3.37 29.38
CA LEU A 410 9.64 2.04 30.03
C LEU A 410 10.87 1.21 29.65
N ILE A 411 11.37 1.35 28.42
CA ILE A 411 12.58 0.68 27.91
C ILE A 411 13.85 1.28 28.51
N SER A 412 14.04 2.60 28.42
CA SER A 412 15.30 3.28 28.79
C SER A 412 15.60 3.28 30.29
N THR A 413 14.60 3.04 31.13
CA THR A 413 14.75 3.04 32.60
C THR A 413 15.12 1.67 33.18
N SER A 414 15.38 0.67 32.33
CA SER A 414 15.77 -0.69 32.74
C SER A 414 17.13 -1.10 32.18
N SER A 415 17.91 -1.83 32.97
CA SER A 415 19.13 -2.52 32.52
C SER A 415 18.84 -3.76 31.65
N SER A 416 17.58 -4.24 31.62
CA SER A 416 17.12 -5.33 30.74
C SER A 416 15.58 -5.45 30.73
N LEU A 417 14.97 -5.49 29.53
CA LEU A 417 13.57 -5.87 29.33
C LEU A 417 13.47 -7.38 29.12
#